data_AF-A0A2Z2NAG3-F1
#
_entry.id   AF-A0A2Z2NAG3-F1
#
_cell.length_a   1.000
_cell.length_b   1.000
_cell.length_c   1.000
_cell.angle_alpha   90.00
_cell.angle_beta   90.00
_cell.angle_gamma   90.00
#
_symmetry.space_group_name_H-M   'P 1'
#
loop_
_entity.id
_entity.type
_entity.pdbx_description
1 polymer ?
#
loop_
_entity_poly.entity_id
_entity_poly.type
_entity_poly.pdbx_seq_one_letter_code
_entity_poly.pdbx_strand_id
1 'polypeptide(L)'
;MAKRALTLALILLVFSSFLVPLSSAQGAKGEKPKYDLIIVRNDDMIDYIVALPYAKMLDVPILPVNPKELDPGTIAQLQSYAQFGWNHVLIIGDSQAVSDTVQDELLNMGFVVERIGGAVRTETAAKLALHFYPNGADIVVVASSSDYGSALAAARWAMIYGYPLLLTQEDALSDSTANAIKKLNPELVELMGAGMSKDVQTKIEAMGYQTYWVKENLEIRLPEQPKETNWVLIIAAVILSLAVAIPVSLYYAKKRWAANRVPIEVLTEKERIVVKAILEKGGVIKQEELPELTGYSRPTISRIIQELEKKQLVEREKVGKTFIVKLTKEIILRE
;
A
#
# COMPACT_ATOMS: atom_id res chain seq x y z
N MET A 1 27.11 32.95 -0.97
CA MET A 1 27.04 32.21 -2.26
C MET A 1 27.01 30.70 -2.07
N ALA A 2 27.94 30.10 -1.32
CA ALA A 2 28.06 28.64 -1.14
C ALA A 2 26.78 27.91 -0.67
N LYS A 3 26.03 28.45 0.30
CA LYS A 3 24.79 27.82 0.79
C LYS A 3 23.65 27.76 -0.25
N ARG A 4 23.59 28.71 -1.18
CA ARG A 4 22.60 28.74 -2.28
C ARG A 4 22.99 27.79 -3.41
N ALA A 5 24.29 27.65 -3.67
CA ALA A 5 24.80 26.67 -4.63
C ALA A 5 24.55 25.22 -4.14
N LEU A 6 24.74 24.97 -2.83
CA LEU A 6 24.50 23.66 -2.24
C LEU A 6 23.01 23.26 -2.29
N THR A 7 22.10 24.20 -2.06
CA THR A 7 20.65 23.94 -2.15
C THR A 7 20.21 23.72 -3.59
N LEU A 8 20.73 24.48 -4.55
CA LEU A 8 20.44 24.27 -5.97
C LEU A 8 20.95 22.91 -6.47
N ALA A 9 22.16 22.52 -6.04
CA ALA A 9 22.75 21.22 -6.35
C ALA A 9 21.93 20.06 -5.77
N LEU A 10 21.44 20.20 -4.52
CA LEU A 10 20.60 19.18 -3.88
C LEU A 10 19.24 19.03 -4.59
N ILE A 11 18.63 20.15 -5.01
CA ILE A 11 17.37 20.14 -5.78
C ILE A 11 17.58 19.47 -7.14
N LEU A 12 18.67 19.77 -7.85
CA LEU A 12 19.02 19.13 -9.12
C LEU A 12 19.28 17.63 -8.96
N LEU A 13 19.90 17.20 -7.86
CA LEU A 13 20.17 15.80 -7.58
C LEU A 13 18.86 15.03 -7.31
N VAL A 14 17.96 15.60 -6.51
CA VAL A 14 16.62 15.04 -6.28
C VAL A 14 15.80 14.99 -7.58
N PHE A 15 15.85 16.04 -8.41
CA PHE A 15 15.17 16.06 -9.72
C PHE A 15 15.75 15.01 -10.68
N SER A 16 17.08 14.81 -10.67
CA SER A 16 17.74 13.80 -11.50
C SER A 16 17.33 12.37 -11.12
N SER A 17 17.15 12.08 -9.82
CA SER A 17 16.65 10.77 -9.37
C SER A 17 15.19 10.48 -9.75
N PHE A 18 14.39 11.50 -10.05
CA PHE A 18 13.04 11.35 -10.59
C PHE A 18 12.99 11.16 -12.12
N LEU A 19 14.06 11.51 -12.85
CA LEU A 19 14.13 11.34 -14.31
C LEU A 19 14.68 9.96 -14.74
N VAL A 20 15.46 9.29 -13.88
CA VAL A 20 15.99 7.94 -14.14
C VAL A 20 14.88 6.89 -14.41
N PRO A 21 13.74 6.84 -13.69
CA PRO A 21 12.70 5.86 -13.99
C PRO A 21 11.93 6.13 -15.29
N LEU A 22 12.00 7.34 -15.87
CA LEU A 22 11.36 7.62 -17.17
C LEU A 22 12.20 7.10 -18.36
N SER A 23 13.53 7.08 -18.23
CA SER A 23 14.40 6.53 -19.31
C SER A 23 14.41 5.01 -19.33
N SER A 24 14.11 4.33 -18.22
CA SER A 24 13.97 2.87 -18.18
C SER A 24 12.65 2.35 -18.74
N ALA A 25 11.65 3.22 -18.97
CA ALA A 25 10.40 2.85 -19.64
C ALA A 25 10.53 2.76 -21.18
N GLN A 26 11.64 3.23 -21.76
CA GLN A 26 12.02 2.94 -23.15
C GLN A 26 12.88 1.66 -23.21
N GLY A 27 12.42 0.60 -22.56
CA GLY A 27 13.02 -0.72 -22.60
C GLY A 27 12.37 -1.61 -23.66
N ALA A 28 12.67 -1.34 -24.94
CA ALA A 28 12.77 -2.30 -26.05
C ALA A 28 12.66 -1.53 -27.38
N LYS A 29 13.80 -1.33 -28.06
CA LYS A 29 13.78 -1.23 -29.53
C LYS A 29 13.44 -2.63 -30.06
N GLY A 30 12.17 -2.99 -30.03
CA GLY A 30 11.63 -4.21 -30.63
C GLY A 30 10.74 -3.81 -31.80
N GLU A 31 10.61 -4.69 -32.79
CA GLU A 31 9.61 -4.55 -33.85
C GLU A 31 8.24 -4.22 -33.24
N LYS A 32 7.41 -3.46 -33.99
CA LYS A 32 6.03 -3.23 -33.56
C LYS A 32 5.36 -4.60 -33.29
N PRO A 33 4.65 -4.77 -32.17
CA PRO A 33 3.98 -6.03 -31.87
C PRO A 33 2.97 -6.36 -32.98
N LYS A 34 2.78 -7.66 -33.25
CA LYS A 34 1.87 -8.14 -34.32
C LYS A 34 0.43 -7.66 -34.10
N TYR A 35 0.02 -7.51 -32.84
CA TYR A 35 -1.28 -7.04 -32.43
C TYR A 35 -1.12 -5.90 -31.43
N ASP A 36 -2.11 -5.02 -31.39
CA ASP A 36 -2.20 -3.93 -30.41
C ASP A 36 -3.24 -4.25 -29.32
N LEU A 37 -4.22 -5.11 -29.64
CA LEU A 37 -5.36 -5.39 -28.77
C LEU A 37 -5.87 -6.82 -28.98
N ILE A 38 -6.22 -7.49 -27.88
CA ILE A 38 -6.99 -8.74 -27.90
C ILE A 38 -8.44 -8.45 -27.52
N ILE A 39 -9.39 -8.96 -28.29
CA ILE A 39 -10.82 -8.90 -28.00
C ILE A 39 -11.33 -10.29 -27.63
N VAL A 40 -12.09 -10.35 -26.54
CA VAL A 40 -12.79 -11.54 -26.07
C VAL A 40 -14.23 -11.20 -25.73
N ARG A 41 -15.09 -12.20 -25.62
CA ARG A 41 -16.43 -12.01 -25.07
C ARG A 41 -16.41 -11.69 -23.56
N ASN A 42 -17.41 -10.96 -23.08
CA ASN A 42 -17.53 -10.56 -21.68
C ASN A 42 -18.50 -11.41 -20.83
N ASP A 43 -19.20 -12.36 -21.44
CA ASP A 43 -20.24 -13.18 -20.81
C ASP A 43 -19.81 -14.63 -20.50
N ASP A 44 -18.68 -15.10 -21.04
CA ASP A 44 -18.02 -16.34 -20.59
C ASP A 44 -16.55 -16.08 -20.25
N MET A 45 -16.20 -16.25 -18.97
CA MET A 45 -14.87 -15.95 -18.45
C MET A 45 -13.80 -16.89 -19.02
N ILE A 46 -14.17 -18.07 -19.56
CA ILE A 46 -13.17 -19.03 -20.04
C ILE A 46 -12.35 -18.49 -21.21
N ASP A 47 -12.95 -17.71 -22.12
CA ASP A 47 -12.24 -17.12 -23.26
C ASP A 47 -11.26 -16.04 -22.80
N TYR A 48 -11.63 -15.26 -21.78
CA TYR A 48 -10.71 -14.33 -21.13
C TYR A 48 -9.53 -15.08 -20.47
N ILE A 49 -9.80 -16.16 -19.72
CA ILE A 49 -8.77 -16.97 -19.06
C ILE A 49 -7.78 -17.53 -20.07
N VAL A 50 -8.27 -18.09 -21.18
CA VAL A 50 -7.45 -18.66 -22.25
C VAL A 50 -6.58 -17.60 -22.92
N ALA A 51 -7.06 -16.36 -23.02
CA ALA A 51 -6.31 -15.25 -23.59
C ALA A 51 -5.13 -14.76 -22.73
N LEU A 52 -5.15 -14.95 -21.40
CA LEU A 52 -4.18 -14.34 -20.48
C LEU A 52 -2.70 -14.65 -20.79
N PRO A 53 -2.29 -15.91 -21.03
CA PRO A 53 -0.88 -16.21 -21.32
C PRO A 53 -0.41 -15.53 -22.61
N TYR A 54 -1.27 -15.47 -23.62
CA TYR A 54 -0.95 -14.88 -24.92
C TYR A 54 -0.94 -13.35 -24.88
N ALA A 55 -1.87 -12.74 -24.13
CA ALA A 55 -1.86 -11.31 -23.86
C ALA A 55 -0.54 -10.88 -23.19
N LYS A 56 -0.06 -11.66 -22.21
CA LYS A 56 1.22 -11.40 -21.58
C LYS A 56 2.40 -11.65 -22.50
N MET A 57 2.37 -12.72 -23.30
CA MET A 57 3.41 -13.06 -24.27
C MET A 57 3.58 -11.93 -25.30
N LEU A 58 2.48 -11.34 -25.76
CA LEU A 58 2.46 -10.27 -26.75
C LEU A 58 2.62 -8.87 -26.13
N ASP A 59 2.50 -8.76 -24.80
CA ASP A 59 2.44 -7.51 -24.03
C ASP A 59 1.31 -6.57 -24.50
N VAL A 60 0.13 -7.16 -24.77
CA VAL A 60 -1.06 -6.45 -25.26
C VAL A 60 -2.22 -6.57 -24.26
N PRO A 61 -3.09 -5.54 -24.14
CA PRO A 61 -4.27 -5.62 -23.30
C PRO A 61 -5.34 -6.52 -23.91
N ILE A 62 -6.23 -7.01 -23.03
CA ILE A 62 -7.47 -7.71 -23.40
C ILE A 62 -8.63 -6.75 -23.15
N LEU A 63 -9.51 -6.59 -24.14
CA LEU A 63 -10.78 -5.87 -24.04
C LEU A 63 -11.95 -6.86 -24.14
N PRO A 64 -12.63 -7.15 -23.03
CA PRO A 64 -13.88 -7.89 -23.06
C PRO A 64 -15.01 -7.05 -23.67
N VAL A 65 -15.72 -7.60 -24.64
CA VAL A 65 -16.84 -6.94 -25.34
C VAL A 65 -18.10 -7.80 -25.29
N ASN A 66 -19.25 -7.19 -25.55
CA ASN A 66 -20.49 -7.95 -25.74
C ASN A 66 -20.36 -8.81 -27.02
N PRO A 67 -20.69 -10.11 -26.97
CA PRO A 67 -20.58 -11.03 -28.10
C PRO A 67 -21.32 -10.61 -29.37
N LYS A 68 -22.42 -9.86 -29.23
CA LYS A 68 -23.39 -9.66 -30.32
C LYS A 68 -23.22 -8.32 -31.02
N GLU A 69 -22.92 -7.28 -30.27
CA GLU A 69 -22.83 -5.89 -30.72
C GLU A 69 -21.86 -5.11 -29.82
N LEU A 70 -21.19 -4.08 -30.34
CA LEU A 70 -20.38 -3.18 -29.52
C LEU A 70 -21.26 -2.07 -28.94
N ASP A 71 -21.22 -1.89 -27.61
CA ASP A 71 -21.93 -0.78 -26.98
C ASP A 71 -21.27 0.57 -27.31
N PRO A 72 -22.00 1.69 -27.22
CA PRO A 72 -21.47 3.02 -27.56
C PRO A 72 -20.20 3.42 -26.78
N GLY A 73 -20.03 2.94 -25.55
CA GLY A 73 -18.84 3.19 -24.74
C GLY A 73 -17.62 2.45 -25.29
N THR A 74 -17.79 1.17 -25.61
CA THR A 74 -16.76 0.35 -26.25
C THR A 74 -16.38 0.90 -27.62
N ILE A 75 -17.34 1.36 -28.43
CA ILE A 75 -17.06 2.02 -29.72
C ILE A 75 -16.20 3.26 -29.52
N ALA A 76 -16.55 4.14 -28.56
CA ALA A 76 -15.76 5.35 -28.29
C ALA A 76 -14.34 5.02 -27.81
N GLN A 77 -14.19 3.98 -26.99
CA GLN A 77 -12.89 3.49 -26.52
C GLN A 77 -12.03 2.98 -27.70
N LEU A 78 -12.60 2.16 -28.59
CA LEU A 78 -11.92 1.63 -29.77
C LEU A 78 -11.53 2.75 -30.75
N GLN A 79 -12.39 3.75 -30.97
CA GLN A 79 -12.06 4.92 -31.78
C GLN A 79 -10.89 5.70 -31.19
N SER A 80 -10.81 5.83 -29.86
CA SER A 80 -9.65 6.43 -29.20
C SER A 80 -8.37 5.63 -29.45
N TYR A 81 -8.43 4.29 -29.39
CA TYR A 81 -7.28 3.43 -29.71
C TYR A 81 -6.83 3.60 -31.16
N ALA A 82 -7.77 3.63 -32.11
CA ALA A 82 -7.46 3.88 -33.52
C ALA A 82 -6.75 5.24 -33.73
N GLN A 83 -7.15 6.29 -33.01
CA GLN A 83 -6.47 7.60 -33.04
C GLN A 83 -5.04 7.57 -32.49
N PHE A 84 -4.75 6.68 -31.54
CA PHE A 84 -3.39 6.43 -31.05
C PHE A 84 -2.57 5.54 -31.98
N GLY A 85 -3.15 5.09 -33.10
CA GLY A 85 -2.48 4.27 -34.12
C GLY A 85 -2.52 2.77 -33.82
N TRP A 86 -3.40 2.32 -32.92
CA TRP A 86 -3.67 0.90 -32.74
C TRP A 86 -4.60 0.44 -33.83
N ASN A 87 -4.17 -0.54 -34.60
CA ASN A 87 -4.88 -0.96 -35.81
C ASN A 87 -4.87 -2.46 -36.00
N HIS A 88 -4.10 -3.26 -35.25
CA HIS A 88 -4.12 -4.70 -35.34
C HIS A 88 -4.84 -5.33 -34.14
N VAL A 89 -5.95 -6.02 -34.40
CA VAL A 89 -6.79 -6.64 -33.37
C VAL A 89 -6.79 -8.16 -33.55
N LEU A 90 -6.62 -8.88 -32.44
CA LEU A 90 -6.84 -10.31 -32.37
C LEU A 90 -8.16 -10.60 -31.66
N ILE A 91 -9.13 -11.17 -32.36
CA ILE A 91 -10.33 -11.73 -31.73
C ILE A 91 -10.04 -13.18 -31.32
N ILE A 92 -10.26 -13.49 -30.04
CA ILE A 92 -10.22 -14.86 -29.54
C ILE A 92 -11.65 -15.39 -29.42
N GLY A 93 -11.90 -16.53 -30.07
CA GLY A 93 -13.22 -17.15 -30.19
C GLY A 93 -13.74 -17.17 -31.63
N ASP A 94 -14.60 -18.13 -31.92
CA ASP A 94 -15.29 -18.22 -33.21
C ASP A 94 -16.40 -17.17 -33.33
N SER A 95 -17.19 -17.23 -34.41
CA SER A 95 -18.30 -16.29 -34.62
C SER A 95 -19.48 -16.48 -33.64
N GLN A 96 -19.52 -17.59 -32.89
CA GLN A 96 -20.50 -17.78 -31.82
C GLN A 96 -20.03 -17.14 -30.50
N ALA A 97 -18.72 -17.08 -30.28
CA ALA A 97 -18.12 -16.38 -29.14
C ALA A 97 -18.13 -14.85 -29.33
N VAL A 98 -17.72 -14.37 -30.50
CA VAL A 98 -17.78 -12.94 -30.87
C VAL A 98 -18.31 -12.85 -32.29
N SER A 99 -19.49 -12.27 -32.47
CA SER A 99 -20.24 -12.28 -33.73
C SER A 99 -19.46 -11.69 -34.90
N ASP A 100 -19.86 -12.08 -36.12
CA ASP A 100 -19.35 -11.46 -37.34
C ASP A 100 -19.73 -9.97 -37.40
N THR A 101 -20.88 -9.58 -36.82
CA THR A 101 -21.28 -8.17 -36.69
C THR A 101 -20.23 -7.36 -35.92
N VAL A 102 -19.74 -7.87 -34.78
CA VAL A 102 -18.69 -7.19 -34.00
C VAL A 102 -17.40 -7.08 -34.81
N GLN A 103 -17.03 -8.13 -35.54
CA GLN A 103 -15.86 -8.09 -36.43
C GLN A 103 -16.02 -7.06 -37.55
N ASP A 104 -17.18 -6.99 -38.19
CA ASP A 104 -17.47 -6.02 -39.25
C ASP A 104 -17.43 -4.58 -38.74
N GLU A 105 -17.93 -4.33 -37.52
CA GLU A 105 -17.81 -3.03 -36.85
C GLU A 105 -16.34 -2.63 -36.64
N LEU A 106 -15.48 -3.55 -36.20
CA LEU A 106 -14.04 -3.31 -36.06
C LEU A 106 -13.38 -3.01 -37.41
N LEU A 107 -13.70 -3.77 -38.45
CA LEU A 107 -13.19 -3.54 -39.80
C LEU A 107 -13.64 -2.16 -40.34
N ASN A 108 -14.89 -1.78 -40.10
CA ASN A 108 -15.43 -0.47 -40.49
C ASN A 108 -14.76 0.71 -39.76
N MET A 109 -14.24 0.49 -38.54
CA MET A 109 -13.42 1.46 -37.81
C MET A 109 -11.97 1.53 -38.32
N GLY A 110 -11.58 0.66 -39.26
CA GLY A 110 -10.24 0.63 -39.85
C GLY A 110 -9.25 -0.30 -39.17
N PHE A 111 -9.70 -1.18 -38.27
CA PHE A 111 -8.84 -2.22 -37.70
C PHE A 111 -8.57 -3.33 -38.71
N VAL A 112 -7.37 -3.90 -38.66
CA VAL A 112 -6.96 -5.17 -39.27
C VAL A 112 -7.23 -6.26 -38.25
N VAL A 113 -8.20 -7.13 -38.53
CA VAL A 113 -8.67 -8.15 -37.59
C VAL A 113 -8.16 -9.53 -37.99
N GLU A 114 -7.51 -10.22 -37.05
CA GLU A 114 -7.27 -11.66 -37.11
C GLU A 114 -8.17 -12.36 -36.08
N ARG A 115 -8.70 -13.53 -36.42
CA ARG A 115 -9.56 -14.30 -35.52
C ARG A 115 -8.98 -15.69 -35.29
N ILE A 116 -8.87 -16.08 -34.03
CA ILE A 116 -8.45 -17.43 -33.62
C ILE A 116 -9.48 -17.98 -32.64
N GLY A 117 -10.23 -18.99 -33.08
CA GLY A 117 -11.23 -19.65 -32.24
C GLY A 117 -11.64 -21.01 -32.79
N GLY A 118 -12.04 -21.92 -31.90
CA GLY A 118 -12.65 -23.21 -32.22
C GLY A 118 -14.13 -23.23 -31.86
N ALA A 119 -14.81 -24.31 -32.23
CA ALA A 119 -16.24 -24.46 -31.94
C ALA A 119 -16.51 -24.65 -30.44
N VAL A 120 -15.48 -25.10 -29.70
CA VAL A 120 -15.52 -25.30 -28.26
C VAL A 120 -14.25 -24.76 -27.60
N ARG A 121 -14.32 -24.45 -26.31
CA ARG A 121 -13.25 -23.90 -25.46
C ARG A 121 -11.91 -24.66 -25.55
N THR A 122 -11.95 -25.99 -25.64
CA THR A 122 -10.73 -26.82 -25.75
C THR A 122 -10.05 -26.64 -27.11
N GLU A 123 -10.83 -26.47 -28.19
CA GLU A 123 -10.30 -26.17 -29.52
C GLU A 123 -9.73 -24.76 -29.61
N THR A 124 -10.37 -23.76 -29.00
CA THR A 124 -9.83 -22.38 -28.95
C THR A 124 -8.46 -22.37 -28.27
N ALA A 125 -8.34 -23.00 -27.10
CA ALA A 125 -7.06 -23.11 -26.39
C ALA A 125 -5.99 -23.84 -27.24
N ALA A 126 -6.34 -24.95 -27.88
CA ALA A 126 -5.45 -25.70 -28.77
C ALA A 126 -4.98 -24.87 -29.98
N LYS A 127 -5.88 -24.13 -30.64
CA LYS A 127 -5.54 -23.28 -31.79
C LYS A 127 -4.60 -22.14 -31.39
N LEU A 128 -4.85 -21.49 -30.26
CA LEU A 128 -3.95 -20.44 -29.75
C LEU A 128 -2.57 -20.99 -29.41
N ALA A 129 -2.52 -22.13 -28.70
CA ALA A 129 -1.25 -22.79 -28.37
C ALA A 129 -0.43 -23.09 -29.63
N LEU A 130 -1.06 -23.69 -30.65
CA LEU A 130 -0.38 -24.00 -31.91
C LEU A 130 -0.01 -22.77 -32.73
N HIS A 131 -0.80 -21.69 -32.66
CA HIS A 131 -0.51 -20.45 -33.37
C HIS A 131 0.71 -19.74 -32.79
N PHE A 132 0.80 -19.64 -31.46
CA PHE A 132 1.86 -18.91 -30.78
C PHE A 132 3.10 -19.74 -30.47
N TYR A 133 3.00 -21.08 -30.55
CA TYR A 133 4.13 -22.00 -30.39
C TYR A 133 4.28 -22.90 -31.63
N PRO A 134 4.54 -22.31 -32.82
CA PRO A 134 4.63 -23.07 -34.07
C PRO A 134 5.81 -24.04 -34.12
N ASN A 135 6.83 -23.81 -33.30
CA ASN A 135 8.04 -24.63 -33.20
C ASN A 135 7.99 -25.65 -32.06
N GLY A 136 6.86 -25.78 -31.38
CA GLY A 136 6.71 -26.58 -30.17
C GLY A 136 6.99 -25.81 -28.88
N ALA A 137 6.90 -26.52 -27.76
CA ALA A 137 7.17 -25.99 -26.42
C ALA A 137 7.68 -27.10 -25.51
N ASP A 138 8.68 -26.82 -24.67
CA ASP A 138 9.26 -27.83 -23.77
C ASP A 138 8.25 -28.29 -22.69
N ILE A 139 7.39 -27.37 -22.24
CA ILE A 139 6.37 -27.61 -21.22
C ILE A 139 5.02 -27.10 -21.72
N VAL A 140 3.97 -27.86 -21.46
CA VAL A 140 2.57 -27.47 -21.72
C VAL A 140 1.75 -27.56 -20.45
N VAL A 141 0.95 -26.54 -20.18
CA VAL A 141 0.02 -26.51 -19.04
C VAL A 141 -1.36 -26.95 -19.51
N VAL A 142 -1.95 -27.93 -18.84
CA VAL A 142 -3.30 -28.44 -19.11
C VAL A 142 -4.18 -28.23 -17.89
N ALA A 143 -5.38 -27.70 -18.10
CA ALA A 143 -6.40 -27.58 -17.07
C ALA A 143 -7.77 -28.05 -17.57
N SER A 144 -8.69 -28.26 -16.64
CA SER A 144 -10.07 -28.52 -16.98
C SER A 144 -10.72 -27.28 -17.57
N SER A 145 -11.51 -27.50 -18.61
CA SER A 145 -12.31 -26.50 -19.29
C SER A 145 -13.60 -26.16 -18.55
N SER A 146 -13.98 -26.96 -17.56
CA SER A 146 -15.20 -26.80 -16.75
C SER A 146 -14.91 -26.25 -15.34
N ASP A 147 -13.68 -26.44 -14.83
CA ASP A 147 -13.24 -25.87 -13.55
C ASP A 147 -12.51 -24.54 -13.75
N TYR A 148 -13.25 -23.44 -13.60
CA TYR A 148 -12.77 -22.10 -13.90
C TYR A 148 -11.70 -21.63 -12.90
N GLY A 149 -11.75 -22.13 -11.65
CA GLY A 149 -10.75 -21.82 -10.64
C GLY A 149 -9.40 -22.43 -10.98
N SER A 150 -9.40 -23.71 -11.36
CA SER A 150 -8.20 -24.40 -11.84
C SER A 150 -7.69 -23.82 -13.16
N ALA A 151 -8.58 -23.50 -14.10
CA ALA A 151 -8.21 -22.87 -15.37
C ALA A 151 -7.56 -21.49 -15.17
N LEU A 152 -8.08 -20.66 -14.25
CA LEU A 152 -7.48 -19.36 -13.94
C LEU A 152 -6.09 -19.50 -13.31
N ALA A 153 -5.92 -20.44 -12.37
CA ALA A 153 -4.62 -20.75 -11.80
C ALA A 153 -3.63 -21.21 -12.89
N ALA A 154 -4.09 -22.07 -13.80
CA ALA A 154 -3.30 -22.58 -14.92
C ALA A 154 -2.90 -21.49 -15.89
N ALA A 155 -3.82 -20.59 -16.22
CA ALA A 155 -3.54 -19.43 -17.04
C ALA A 155 -2.50 -18.52 -16.40
N ARG A 156 -2.59 -18.28 -15.08
CA ARG A 156 -1.55 -17.51 -14.38
C ARG A 156 -0.19 -18.21 -14.43
N TRP A 157 -0.16 -19.52 -14.26
CA TRP A 157 1.06 -20.32 -14.31
C TRP A 157 1.71 -20.25 -15.71
N ALA A 158 0.94 -20.56 -16.75
CA ALA A 158 1.34 -20.45 -18.15
C ALA A 158 1.81 -19.02 -18.49
N MET A 159 1.13 -18.00 -17.95
CA MET A 159 1.49 -16.59 -18.12
C MET A 159 2.83 -16.22 -17.46
N ILE A 160 3.16 -16.79 -16.29
CA ILE A 160 4.44 -16.50 -15.60
C ILE A 160 5.61 -17.12 -16.35
N TYR A 161 5.46 -18.38 -16.77
CA TYR A 161 6.56 -19.16 -17.32
C TYR A 161 6.64 -19.14 -18.85
N GLY A 162 5.65 -18.55 -19.53
CA GLY A 162 5.63 -18.49 -21.00
C GLY A 162 5.38 -19.86 -21.62
N TYR A 163 4.42 -20.61 -21.08
CA TYR A 163 4.04 -21.93 -21.59
C TYR A 163 2.68 -21.87 -22.31
N PRO A 164 2.43 -22.76 -23.30
CA PRO A 164 1.12 -22.89 -23.90
C PRO A 164 0.11 -23.39 -22.86
N LEU A 165 -1.07 -22.78 -22.85
CA LEU A 165 -2.22 -23.24 -22.07
C LEU A 165 -3.16 -24.04 -22.97
N LEU A 166 -3.43 -25.28 -22.59
CA LEU A 166 -4.47 -26.12 -23.16
C LEU A 166 -5.58 -26.37 -22.14
N LEU A 167 -6.79 -26.60 -22.65
CA LEU A 167 -7.94 -27.00 -21.85
C LEU A 167 -8.43 -28.38 -22.30
N THR A 168 -9.00 -29.16 -21.39
CA THR A 168 -9.62 -30.46 -21.67
C THR A 168 -10.93 -30.64 -20.88
N GLN A 169 -11.75 -31.62 -21.24
CA GLN A 169 -12.90 -32.02 -20.42
C GLN A 169 -12.45 -32.67 -19.10
N GLU A 170 -13.33 -32.65 -18.10
CA GLU A 170 -13.02 -33.15 -16.75
C GLU A 170 -12.72 -34.64 -16.75
N ASP A 171 -13.54 -35.42 -17.44
CA ASP A 171 -13.54 -36.88 -17.42
C ASP A 171 -12.73 -37.49 -18.56
N ALA A 172 -12.46 -36.74 -19.63
CA ALA A 172 -11.76 -37.23 -20.81
C ALA A 172 -10.78 -36.22 -21.40
N LEU A 173 -9.62 -36.74 -21.85
CA LEU A 173 -8.69 -35.99 -22.69
C LEU A 173 -9.37 -35.64 -24.02
N SER A 174 -9.59 -34.35 -24.28
CA SER A 174 -10.20 -33.87 -25.52
C SER A 174 -9.26 -34.09 -26.71
N ASP A 175 -9.83 -34.43 -27.87
CA ASP A 175 -9.04 -34.70 -29.08
C ASP A 175 -8.23 -33.49 -29.54
N SER A 176 -8.78 -32.28 -29.39
CA SER A 176 -8.10 -31.01 -29.67
C SER A 176 -6.84 -30.85 -28.82
N THR A 177 -6.94 -31.16 -27.52
CA THR A 177 -5.83 -31.15 -26.55
C THR A 177 -4.79 -32.21 -26.90
N ALA A 178 -5.22 -33.46 -27.14
CA ALA A 178 -4.31 -34.55 -27.47
C ALA A 178 -3.51 -34.26 -28.76
N ASN A 179 -4.19 -33.71 -29.77
CA ASN A 179 -3.55 -33.32 -31.03
C ASN A 179 -2.61 -32.13 -30.86
N ALA A 180 -2.97 -31.16 -30.00
CA ALA A 180 -2.09 -30.04 -29.68
C ALA A 180 -0.82 -30.51 -28.96
N ILE A 181 -0.94 -31.39 -27.95
CA ILE A 181 0.22 -31.98 -27.25
C ILE A 181 1.16 -32.67 -28.26
N LYS A 182 0.62 -33.47 -29.18
CA LYS A 182 1.44 -34.15 -30.22
C LYS A 182 2.22 -33.18 -31.11
N LYS A 183 1.59 -32.07 -31.51
CA LYS A 183 2.20 -31.06 -32.38
C LYS A 183 3.18 -30.16 -31.63
N LEU A 184 2.89 -29.84 -30.38
CA LEU A 184 3.76 -29.05 -29.51
C LEU A 184 4.98 -29.86 -29.05
N ASN A 185 4.81 -31.18 -28.96
CA ASN A 185 5.82 -32.17 -28.58
C ASN A 185 6.60 -31.80 -27.30
N PRO A 186 5.92 -31.56 -26.16
CA PRO A 186 6.59 -31.19 -24.93
C PRO A 186 7.33 -32.34 -24.29
N GLU A 187 8.35 -32.03 -23.51
CA GLU A 187 9.00 -32.98 -22.61
C GLU A 187 8.12 -33.27 -21.39
N LEU A 188 7.38 -32.26 -20.91
CA LEU A 188 6.53 -32.34 -19.73
C LEU A 188 5.16 -31.69 -19.95
N VAL A 189 4.12 -32.39 -19.49
CA VAL A 189 2.75 -31.88 -19.43
C VAL A 189 2.35 -31.63 -17.97
N GLU A 190 2.19 -30.37 -17.61
CA GLU A 190 1.78 -29.96 -16.27
C GLU A 190 0.26 -29.93 -16.16
N LEU A 191 -0.30 -30.79 -15.31
CA LEU A 191 -1.73 -30.82 -15.01
C LEU A 191 -1.99 -29.90 -13.84
N MET A 192 -2.90 -28.93 -14.01
CA MET A 192 -3.22 -27.97 -12.96
C MET A 192 -4.63 -28.14 -12.40
N GLY A 193 -4.69 -28.20 -11.07
CA GLY A 193 -5.94 -28.16 -10.31
C GLY A 193 -6.67 -29.50 -10.22
N ALA A 194 -7.87 -29.46 -9.67
CA ALA A 194 -8.60 -30.67 -9.25
C ALA A 194 -9.72 -31.10 -10.19
N GLY A 195 -10.13 -30.26 -11.14
CA GLY A 195 -11.23 -30.52 -12.07
C GLY A 195 -10.94 -31.50 -13.21
N MET A 196 -9.83 -32.25 -13.18
CA MET A 196 -9.52 -33.29 -14.18
C MET A 196 -9.47 -34.67 -13.53
N SER A 197 -9.91 -35.69 -14.25
CA SER A 197 -9.85 -37.08 -13.87
C SER A 197 -8.44 -37.65 -14.08
N LYS A 198 -8.14 -38.74 -13.38
CA LYS A 198 -6.87 -39.47 -13.54
C LYS A 198 -6.76 -40.14 -14.92
N ASP A 199 -7.88 -40.34 -15.60
CA ASP A 199 -7.91 -40.89 -16.96
C ASP A 199 -7.29 -39.92 -17.96
N VAL A 200 -7.42 -38.61 -17.75
CA VAL A 200 -6.73 -37.58 -18.56
C VAL A 200 -5.22 -37.76 -18.45
N GLN A 201 -4.70 -37.85 -17.22
CA GLN A 201 -3.27 -38.07 -16.96
C GLN A 201 -2.79 -39.37 -17.60
N THR A 202 -3.49 -40.47 -17.35
CA THR A 202 -3.12 -41.80 -17.86
C THR A 202 -3.08 -41.84 -19.39
N LYS A 203 -4.02 -41.15 -20.06
CA LYS A 203 -4.02 -41.04 -21.53
C LYS A 203 -2.82 -40.25 -22.05
N ILE A 204 -2.42 -39.17 -21.37
CA ILE A 204 -1.23 -38.37 -21.75
C ILE A 204 0.05 -39.21 -21.54
N GLU A 205 0.16 -39.93 -20.43
CA GLU A 205 1.28 -40.84 -20.17
C GLU A 205 1.34 -41.99 -21.19
N ALA A 206 0.19 -42.55 -21.55
CA ALA A 206 0.09 -43.59 -22.59
C ALA A 206 0.48 -43.07 -23.99
N MET A 207 0.41 -41.76 -24.23
CA MET A 207 0.93 -41.12 -25.43
C MET A 207 2.46 -40.93 -25.41
N GLY A 208 3.12 -41.24 -24.28
CA GLY A 208 4.58 -41.18 -24.12
C GLY A 208 5.13 -39.90 -23.48
N TYR A 209 4.26 -39.05 -22.92
CA TYR A 209 4.67 -37.78 -22.31
C TYR A 209 4.83 -37.91 -20.79
N GLN A 210 5.80 -37.19 -20.22
CA GLN A 210 5.89 -37.07 -18.77
C GLN A 210 4.78 -36.13 -18.27
N THR A 211 4.28 -36.38 -17.07
CA THR A 211 3.26 -35.53 -16.45
C THR A 211 3.68 -35.08 -15.06
N TYR A 212 3.26 -33.88 -14.67
CA TYR A 212 3.37 -33.38 -13.30
C TYR A 212 2.05 -32.77 -12.87
N TRP A 213 1.41 -33.35 -11.84
CA TRP A 213 0.12 -32.88 -11.37
C TRP A 213 0.27 -31.99 -10.14
N VAL A 214 0.09 -30.69 -10.34
CA VAL A 214 0.24 -29.66 -9.31
C VAL A 214 -0.73 -29.85 -8.14
N LYS A 215 -1.84 -30.58 -8.31
CA LYS A 215 -2.74 -30.95 -7.20
C LYS A 215 -2.14 -32.03 -6.30
N GLU A 216 -1.63 -33.12 -6.89
CA GLU A 216 -1.18 -34.30 -6.14
C GLU A 216 0.25 -34.13 -5.61
N ASN A 217 1.06 -33.34 -6.31
CA ASN A 217 2.49 -33.19 -6.04
C ASN A 217 2.84 -31.93 -5.23
N LEU A 218 1.85 -31.14 -4.77
CA LEU A 218 2.13 -29.95 -3.96
C LEU A 218 2.32 -30.30 -2.49
N GLU A 219 3.52 -30.03 -1.97
CA GLU A 219 3.73 -29.91 -0.53
C GLU A 219 3.27 -28.52 -0.05
N ILE A 220 2.02 -28.41 0.42
CA ILE A 220 1.51 -27.15 0.98
C ILE A 220 2.15 -26.91 2.35
N ARG A 221 3.07 -25.96 2.43
CA ARG A 221 3.50 -25.37 3.71
C ARG A 221 2.61 -24.16 4.01
N LEU A 222 1.59 -24.36 4.84
CA LEU A 222 0.80 -23.24 5.34
C LEU A 222 1.72 -22.36 6.21
N PRO A 223 1.75 -21.03 6.02
CA PRO A 223 2.47 -20.15 6.93
C PRO A 223 1.90 -20.35 8.34
N GLU A 224 2.77 -20.42 9.35
CA GLU A 224 2.34 -20.45 10.75
C GLU A 224 1.43 -19.23 10.98
N GLN A 225 0.19 -19.49 11.41
CA GLN A 225 -0.72 -18.42 11.80
C GLN A 225 -0.04 -17.57 12.87
N PRO A 226 -0.15 -16.24 12.82
CA PRO A 226 0.44 -15.40 13.87
C PRO A 226 -0.11 -15.84 15.22
N LYS A 227 0.79 -16.25 16.13
CA LYS A 227 0.42 -16.68 17.49
C LYS A 227 -0.41 -15.57 18.13
N GLU A 228 -1.54 -15.94 18.73
CA GLU A 228 -2.40 -14.97 19.41
C GLU A 228 -1.60 -14.17 20.44
N THR A 229 -1.88 -12.87 20.49
CA THR A 229 -1.21 -11.95 21.41
C THR A 229 -1.39 -12.41 22.85
N ASN A 230 -0.29 -12.62 23.57
CA ASN A 230 -0.35 -12.97 24.98
C ASN A 230 -0.69 -11.73 25.82
N TRP A 231 -1.99 -11.51 26.04
CA TRP A 231 -2.52 -10.38 26.80
C TRP A 231 -1.98 -10.30 28.23
N VAL A 232 -1.59 -11.43 28.83
CA VAL A 232 -0.99 -11.44 30.18
C VAL A 232 0.34 -10.70 30.20
N LEU A 233 1.18 -10.90 29.18
CA LEU A 233 2.46 -10.19 29.06
C LEU A 233 2.27 -8.69 28.82
N ILE A 234 1.29 -8.30 28.01
CA ILE A 234 0.98 -6.89 27.75
C ILE A 234 0.50 -6.21 29.04
N ILE A 235 -0.44 -6.84 29.75
CA ILE A 235 -0.97 -6.30 31.01
C ILE A 235 0.15 -6.19 32.05
N ALA A 236 1.02 -7.19 32.17
CA ALA A 236 2.17 -7.15 33.08
C ALA A 236 3.14 -5.99 32.75
N ALA A 237 3.43 -5.76 31.47
CA ALA A 237 4.29 -4.66 31.04
C ALA A 237 3.67 -3.29 31.35
N VAL A 238 2.35 -3.13 31.15
CA VAL A 238 1.62 -1.90 31.48
C VAL A 238 1.66 -1.65 32.99
N ILE A 239 1.36 -2.67 33.80
CA ILE A 239 1.42 -2.55 35.27
C ILE A 239 2.82 -2.16 35.74
N LEU A 240 3.87 -2.79 35.19
CA LEU A 240 5.26 -2.47 35.53
C LEU A 240 5.60 -1.01 35.16
N SER A 241 5.16 -0.54 33.99
CA SER A 241 5.40 0.84 33.56
C SER A 241 4.72 1.85 34.49
N LEU A 242 3.47 1.59 34.92
CA LEU A 242 2.74 2.44 35.85
C LEU A 242 3.35 2.42 37.26
N ALA A 243 3.80 1.26 37.71
CA ALA A 243 4.47 1.10 38.99
C ALA A 243 5.76 1.92 39.12
N VAL A 244 6.43 2.22 37.99
CA VAL A 244 7.61 3.10 37.95
C VAL A 244 7.21 4.57 37.75
N ALA A 245 6.28 4.84 36.82
CA ALA A 245 5.92 6.22 36.46
C ALA A 245 5.23 6.97 37.61
N ILE A 246 4.34 6.31 38.35
CA ILE A 246 3.55 6.95 39.42
C ILE A 246 4.45 7.42 40.58
N PRO A 247 5.33 6.58 41.18
CA PRO A 247 6.20 7.03 42.26
C PRO A 247 7.16 8.15 41.84
N VAL A 248 7.71 8.08 40.62
CA VAL A 248 8.59 9.11 40.08
C VAL A 248 7.83 10.44 39.96
N SER A 249 6.62 10.42 39.38
CA SER A 249 5.78 11.60 39.24
C SER A 249 5.43 12.21 40.61
N LEU A 250 5.04 11.37 41.58
CA LEU A 250 4.73 11.82 42.95
C LEU A 250 5.95 12.40 43.67
N TYR A 251 7.13 11.82 43.49
CA TYR A 251 8.38 12.34 44.06
C TYR A 251 8.68 13.75 43.54
N TYR A 252 8.59 13.97 42.22
CA TYR A 252 8.80 15.29 41.63
C TYR A 252 7.72 16.29 42.02
N ALA A 253 6.46 15.87 42.08
CA ALA A 253 5.36 16.70 42.56
C ALA A 253 5.60 17.17 44.00
N LYS A 254 5.96 16.26 44.92
CA LYS A 254 6.26 16.59 46.32
C LYS A 254 7.48 17.51 46.45
N LYS A 255 8.54 17.25 45.69
CA LYS A 255 9.75 18.10 45.66
C LYS A 255 9.44 19.52 45.19
N ARG A 256 8.61 19.67 44.16
CA ARG A 256 8.17 20.98 43.64
C ARG A 256 7.29 21.72 44.65
N TRP A 257 6.39 21.01 45.34
CA TRP A 257 5.53 21.60 46.37
C TRP A 257 6.34 22.10 47.58
N ALA A 258 7.35 21.35 48.02
CA ALA A 258 8.23 21.78 49.11
C ALA A 258 9.06 23.03 48.76
N ALA A 259 9.49 23.17 47.50
CA ALA A 259 10.26 24.34 47.04
C ALA A 259 9.44 25.65 46.98
N ASN A 260 8.11 25.55 46.93
CA ASN A 260 7.20 26.70 46.90
C ASN A 260 6.84 27.23 48.29
N ARG A 261 7.31 26.58 49.37
CA ARG A 261 7.09 26.99 50.76
C ARG A 261 8.37 27.54 51.36
N VAL A 262 8.34 28.78 51.84
CA VAL A 262 9.52 29.44 52.43
C VAL A 262 9.22 29.86 53.87
N PRO A 263 10.00 29.40 54.86
CA PRO A 263 9.88 29.87 56.24
C PRO A 263 10.26 31.35 56.33
N ILE A 264 9.46 32.14 57.05
CA ILE A 264 9.69 33.59 57.19
C ILE A 264 11.01 33.93 57.90
N GLU A 265 11.59 32.98 58.64
CA GLU A 265 12.85 33.13 59.40
C GLU A 265 14.09 33.26 58.52
N VAL A 266 14.02 32.81 57.27
CA VAL A 266 15.13 32.95 56.29
C VAL A 266 15.28 34.43 55.84
N LEU A 267 14.31 35.28 56.18
CA LEU A 267 14.30 36.70 55.85
C LEU A 267 14.94 37.54 56.96
N THR A 268 15.63 38.59 56.54
CA THR A 268 16.14 39.60 57.45
C THR A 268 14.98 40.31 58.17
N GLU A 269 15.25 40.91 59.33
CA GLU A 269 14.22 41.58 60.13
C GLU A 269 13.41 42.63 59.34
N LYS A 270 14.08 43.41 58.50
CA LYS A 270 13.45 44.41 57.62
C LYS A 270 12.60 43.78 56.52
N GLU A 271 13.08 42.69 55.91
CA GLU A 271 12.33 41.94 54.90
C GLU A 271 11.08 41.28 55.49
N ARG A 272 11.17 40.75 56.72
CA ARG A 272 10.02 40.15 57.43
C ARG A 272 8.89 41.15 57.62
N ILE A 273 9.20 42.39 58.02
CA ILE A 273 8.21 43.44 58.22
C ILE A 273 7.50 43.78 56.90
N VAL A 274 8.26 43.93 55.81
CA VAL A 274 7.70 44.20 54.48
C VAL A 274 6.86 43.02 53.98
N VAL A 275 7.33 41.78 54.15
CA VAL A 275 6.59 40.58 53.74
C VAL A 275 5.31 40.38 54.56
N LYS A 276 5.34 40.66 55.87
CA LYS A 276 4.12 40.65 56.71
C LYS A 276 3.09 41.68 56.24
N ALA A 277 3.52 42.89 55.91
CA ALA A 277 2.62 43.91 55.37
C ALA A 277 1.97 43.50 54.03
N ILE A 278 2.71 42.78 53.16
CA ILE A 278 2.17 42.22 51.92
C ILE A 278 1.18 41.08 52.21
N LEU A 279 1.49 40.19 53.17
CA LEU A 279 0.62 39.09 53.59
C LEU A 279 -0.71 39.60 54.20
N GLU A 280 -0.66 40.62 55.04
CA GLU A 280 -1.85 41.25 55.66
C GLU A 280 -2.80 41.86 54.63
N LYS A 281 -2.31 42.20 53.43
CA LYS A 281 -3.11 42.66 52.28
C LYS A 281 -3.48 41.54 51.30
N GLY A 282 -3.35 40.27 51.70
CA GLY A 282 -3.73 39.12 50.88
C GLY A 282 -2.67 38.71 49.86
N GLY A 283 -1.41 39.09 50.07
CA GLY A 283 -0.28 38.68 49.24
C GLY A 283 -0.05 39.52 47.98
N VAL A 284 -0.85 40.57 47.77
CA VAL A 284 -0.74 41.51 46.64
C VAL A 284 -0.98 42.93 47.16
N ILE A 285 -0.03 43.85 46.91
CA ILE A 285 -0.14 45.25 47.35
C ILE A 285 0.55 46.21 46.39
N LYS A 286 0.12 47.47 46.32
CA LYS A 286 0.88 48.51 45.61
C LYS A 286 2.11 48.90 46.41
N GLN A 287 3.25 49.05 45.75
CA GLN A 287 4.53 49.42 46.36
C GLN A 287 4.48 50.79 47.06
N GLU A 288 3.58 51.67 46.64
CA GLU A 288 3.38 53.00 47.22
C GLU A 288 2.73 52.98 48.62
N GLU A 289 2.02 51.91 48.98
CA GLU A 289 1.32 51.74 50.25
C GLU A 289 2.23 51.14 51.34
N LEU A 290 3.31 50.45 50.94
CA LEU A 290 4.26 49.79 51.85
C LEU A 290 4.98 50.73 52.83
N PRO A 291 5.39 51.97 52.46
CA PRO A 291 6.01 52.92 53.40
C PRO A 291 5.12 53.23 54.61
N GLU A 292 3.81 53.37 54.40
CA GLU A 292 2.85 53.68 55.46
C GLU A 292 2.63 52.49 56.40
N LEU A 293 2.58 51.28 55.86
CA LEU A 293 2.37 50.05 56.64
C LEU A 293 3.61 49.59 57.42
N THR A 294 4.81 49.93 56.95
CA THR A 294 6.08 49.41 57.52
C THR A 294 6.88 50.48 58.27
N GLY A 295 6.55 51.76 58.12
CA GLY A 295 7.30 52.89 58.68
C GLY A 295 8.65 53.15 58.00
N TYR A 296 8.98 52.48 56.89
CA TYR A 296 10.22 52.66 56.16
C TYR A 296 10.11 53.70 55.03
N SER A 297 11.22 54.38 54.74
CA SER A 297 11.27 55.33 53.62
C SER A 297 11.11 54.65 52.25
N ARG A 298 10.55 55.36 51.26
CA ARG A 298 10.37 54.86 49.88
C ARG A 298 11.65 54.26 49.25
N PRO A 299 12.86 54.85 49.41
CA PRO A 299 14.09 54.24 48.92
C PRO A 299 14.42 52.91 49.60
N THR A 300 14.14 52.80 50.91
CA THR A 300 14.36 51.58 51.69
C THR A 300 13.41 50.46 51.24
N ILE A 301 12.13 50.76 51.03
CA ILE A 301 11.16 49.82 50.46
C ILE A 301 11.60 49.34 49.07
N SER A 302 12.00 50.26 48.19
CA SER A 302 12.46 49.88 46.85
C SER A 302 13.67 48.93 46.90
N ARG A 303 14.60 49.14 47.84
CA ARG A 303 15.75 48.26 48.04
C ARG A 303 15.34 46.89 48.58
N ILE A 304 14.44 46.84 49.57
CA ILE A 304 13.95 45.58 50.15
C ILE A 304 13.18 44.75 49.12
N ILE A 305 12.30 45.37 48.34
CA ILE A 305 11.55 44.67 47.28
C ILE A 305 12.49 44.13 46.21
N GLN A 306 13.54 44.85 45.84
CA GLN A 306 14.53 44.37 44.89
C GLN A 306 15.29 43.14 45.42
N GLU A 307 15.61 43.09 46.72
CA GLU A 307 16.24 41.92 47.33
C GLU A 307 15.26 40.73 47.45
N LEU A 308 13.98 40.98 47.75
CA LEU A 308 12.93 39.95 47.77
C LEU A 308 12.64 39.36 46.38
N GLU A 309 12.72 40.18 45.33
CA GLU A 309 12.60 39.76 43.93
C GLU A 309 13.81 38.92 43.49
N LYS A 310 15.04 39.31 43.86
CA LYS A 310 16.24 38.48 43.65
C LYS A 310 16.12 37.12 44.34
N LYS A 311 15.49 37.07 45.52
CA LYS A 311 15.18 35.82 46.25
C LYS A 311 14.00 35.04 45.67
N GLN A 312 13.37 35.53 44.59
CA GLN A 312 12.19 34.95 43.95
C GLN A 312 11.01 34.74 44.91
N LEU A 313 10.87 35.62 45.90
CA LEU A 313 9.75 35.59 46.86
C LEU A 313 8.61 36.52 46.44
N VAL A 314 8.94 37.47 45.58
CA VAL A 314 8.07 38.55 45.16
C VAL A 314 8.29 38.81 43.67
N GLU A 315 7.21 39.10 42.98
CA GLU A 315 7.22 39.57 41.59
C GLU A 315 6.62 40.99 41.53
N ARG A 316 7.22 41.84 40.70
CA ARG A 316 6.76 43.20 40.48
C ARG A 316 6.12 43.34 39.11
N GLU A 317 4.92 43.90 39.09
CA GLU A 317 4.22 44.27 37.86
C GLU A 317 4.02 45.78 37.81
N LYS A 318 4.40 46.43 36.71
CA LYS A 318 4.28 47.89 36.58
C LYS A 318 2.83 48.27 36.27
N VAL A 319 2.21 49.08 37.12
CA VAL A 319 0.83 49.56 36.94
C VAL A 319 0.80 51.08 37.10
N GLY A 320 0.65 51.79 35.97
CA GLY A 320 0.66 53.25 35.94
C GLY A 320 2.01 53.85 36.36
N LYS A 321 1.99 54.68 37.41
CA LYS A 321 3.20 55.33 37.98
C LYS A 321 3.82 54.54 39.14
N THR A 322 3.26 53.39 39.50
CA THR A 322 3.69 52.55 40.64
C THR A 322 3.87 51.09 40.21
N PHE A 323 4.30 50.24 41.14
CA PHE A 323 4.40 48.79 40.95
C PHE A 323 3.43 48.08 41.87
N ILE A 324 2.79 47.02 41.38
CA ILE A 324 2.12 46.01 42.19
C ILE A 324 3.16 44.96 42.56
N VAL A 325 3.15 44.57 43.82
CA VAL A 325 4.09 43.64 44.45
C VAL A 325 3.28 42.41 44.87
N LYS A 326 3.61 41.25 44.31
CA LYS A 326 2.89 39.98 44.55
C LYS A 326 3.83 38.91 45.10
N LEU A 327 3.40 38.20 46.14
CA LEU A 327 4.13 37.04 46.66
C LEU A 327 4.06 35.88 45.65
N THR A 328 5.21 35.31 45.30
CA THR A 328 5.32 34.18 44.35
C THR A 328 5.38 32.83 45.05
N LYS A 329 5.70 32.81 46.34
CA LYS A 329 5.83 31.61 47.17
C LYS A 329 4.93 31.71 48.40
N GLU A 330 4.48 30.56 48.89
CA GLU A 330 3.72 30.48 50.13
C GLU A 330 4.69 30.69 51.31
N ILE A 331 4.46 31.74 52.10
CA ILE A 331 5.29 32.07 53.25
C ILE A 331 4.68 31.43 54.49
N ILE A 332 5.44 30.56 55.14
CA ILE A 332 4.99 29.91 56.37
C ILE A 332 5.33 30.83 57.54
N LEU A 333 4.29 31.26 58.26
CA LEU A 333 4.40 31.86 59.58
C LEU A 333 4.35 30.72 60.60
N ARG A 334 5.39 30.52 61.40
CA ARG A 334 5.23 29.74 62.63
C ARG A 334 4.49 30.60 63.64
N GLU A 335 3.42 30.06 64.21
CA GLU A 335 2.74 30.61 65.39
C GLU A 335 3.69 30.68 66.59
#